data_AF-A0A946ZB70-F1
#
_entry.id   AF-A0A946ZB70-F1
#
_cell.length_a   1.000
_cell.length_b   1.000
_cell.length_c   1.000
_cell.angle_alpha   90.00
_cell.angle_beta   90.00
_cell.angle_gamma   90.00
#
_symmetry.space_group_name_H-M   'P 1'
#
loop_
_entity.id
_entity.type
_entity.pdbx_description
1 polymer ?
#
loop_
_entity_poly.entity_id
_entity_poly.type
_entity_poly.pdbx_seq_one_letter_code
_entity_poly.pdbx_strand_id
1 'polypeptide(L)'
;MDQQKLPNVTLAIVLSCLGFVCCCFYGLPAVILSGISLIVLNIDKKKYIADPEKYSNYSTFKTARIISIIVMVIGVIYMAYAIYKIVQLGGIDGMMEEACKVYAEAGIEMPFCE
;
A
#
# COMPACT_ATOMS: atom_id res chain seq x y z
N MET A 1 -36.02 -13.06 -4.49
CA MET A 1 -34.99 -12.21 -5.14
C MET A 1 -33.65 -12.59 -4.55
N ASP A 2 -32.74 -13.15 -5.35
CA ASP A 2 -31.39 -13.48 -4.91
C ASP A 2 -30.58 -12.19 -4.69
N GLN A 3 -30.31 -11.89 -3.42
CA GLN A 3 -29.49 -10.76 -3.00
C GLN A 3 -28.03 -11.00 -3.43
N GLN A 4 -27.47 -10.12 -4.27
CA GLN A 4 -26.11 -10.29 -4.78
C GLN A 4 -25.08 -9.63 -3.87
N LYS A 5 -23.87 -10.22 -3.79
CA LYS A 5 -22.74 -9.59 -3.07
C LYS A 5 -22.21 -8.41 -3.89
N LEU A 6 -21.78 -7.33 -3.22
CA LEU A 6 -21.10 -6.23 -3.91
C LEU A 6 -19.81 -6.78 -4.56
N PRO A 7 -19.66 -6.69 -5.89
CA PRO A 7 -18.55 -7.34 -6.59
C PRO A 7 -17.19 -6.68 -6.29
N ASN A 8 -17.14 -5.37 -6.04
CA ASN A 8 -15.85 -4.68 -5.91
C ASN A 8 -15.30 -4.65 -4.48
N VAL A 9 -16.03 -5.18 -3.49
CA VAL A 9 -15.54 -5.32 -2.10
C VAL A 9 -14.35 -6.28 -2.05
N THR A 10 -14.44 -7.42 -2.74
CA THR A 10 -13.34 -8.39 -2.82
C THR A 10 -12.13 -7.80 -3.53
N LEU A 11 -12.33 -7.08 -4.64
CA LEU A 11 -11.27 -6.38 -5.37
C LEU A 11 -10.56 -5.36 -4.48
N ALA A 12 -11.30 -4.54 -3.72
CA ALA A 12 -10.72 -3.55 -2.84
C ALA A 12 -9.86 -4.19 -1.72
N ILE A 13 -10.29 -5.32 -1.16
CA ILE A 13 -9.51 -6.07 -0.16
C ILE A 13 -8.21 -6.59 -0.78
N VAL A 14 -8.28 -7.21 -1.96
CA VAL A 14 -7.10 -7.74 -2.66
C VAL A 14 -6.11 -6.61 -3.02
N LEU A 15 -6.60 -5.49 -3.56
CA LEU A 15 -5.76 -4.32 -3.84
C LEU A 15 -5.08 -3.79 -2.58
N SER A 16 -5.78 -3.79 -1.44
CA SER A 16 -5.24 -3.31 -0.16
C SER A 16 -4.17 -4.27 0.39
N CYS A 17 -4.40 -5.59 0.35
CA CYS A 17 -3.41 -6.59 0.75
C CYS A 17 -2.15 -6.52 -0.13
N LEU A 18 -2.31 -6.39 -1.46
CA LEU A 18 -1.18 -6.23 -2.38
C LEU A 18 -0.41 -4.94 -2.12
N GLY A 19 -1.12 -3.84 -1.82
CA GLY A 19 -0.51 -2.57 -1.42
C GLY A 19 0.35 -2.70 -0.16
N PHE A 20 -0.13 -3.45 0.85
CA PHE A 20 0.63 -3.70 2.08
C PHE A 20 1.93 -4.46 1.81
N VAL A 21 1.90 -5.49 0.97
CA VAL A 21 3.11 -6.24 0.61
C VAL A 21 4.09 -5.37 -0.18
N CYS A 22 3.59 -4.57 -1.13
CA CYS A 22 4.42 -3.66 -1.94
C CYS A 22 5.08 -2.53 -1.12
N CYS A 23 4.49 -2.13 0.01
CA CYS A 23 5.04 -1.11 0.92
C CYS A 23 6.47 -1.45 1.37
N CYS A 24 6.74 -2.73 1.63
CA CYS A 24 8.02 -3.18 2.16
C CYS A 24 9.13 -3.31 1.10
N PHE A 25 8.79 -3.38 -0.19
CA PHE A 25 9.76 -3.66 -1.26
C PHE A 25 9.93 -2.50 -2.25
N TYR A 26 8.89 -1.69 -2.48
CA TYR A 26 8.90 -0.65 -3.51
C TYR A 26 8.34 0.71 -3.03
N GLY A 27 7.83 0.80 -1.80
CA GLY A 27 7.43 2.03 -1.10
C GLY A 27 6.28 2.83 -1.74
N LEU A 28 6.53 3.43 -2.90
CA LEU A 28 5.61 4.31 -3.63
C LEU A 28 4.34 3.64 -4.21
N PRO A 29 4.38 2.40 -4.75
CA PRO A 29 3.18 1.82 -5.36
C PRO A 29 2.11 1.48 -4.31
N ALA A 30 2.48 1.31 -3.04
CA ALA A 30 1.54 1.01 -1.95
C ALA A 30 0.50 2.11 -1.76
N VAL A 31 0.93 3.38 -1.82
CA VAL A 31 0.05 4.53 -1.65
C VAL A 31 -0.95 4.63 -2.82
N ILE A 32 -0.49 4.37 -4.04
CA ILE A 32 -1.31 4.42 -5.25
C ILE A 32 -2.36 3.30 -5.24
N LEU A 33 -1.93 2.06 -4.98
CA LEU A 33 -2.82 0.89 -4.92
C LEU A 33 -3.88 1.02 -3.83
N SER A 34 -3.50 1.54 -2.65
CA SER A 34 -4.43 1.84 -1.56
C SER A 34 -5.40 2.98 -1.89
N GLY A 35 -4.94 4.01 -2.61
CA GLY A 35 -5.81 5.08 -3.08
C GLY A 35 -6.88 4.60 -4.06
N ILE A 36 -6.49 3.72 -4.99
CA ILE A 36 -7.42 3.13 -5.98
C ILE A 36 -8.48 2.27 -5.28
N SER A 37 -8.12 1.49 -4.26
CA SER A 37 -9.09 0.67 -3.51
C SER A 37 -10.17 1.52 -2.86
N LEU A 38 -9.82 2.69 -2.29
CA LEU A 38 -10.77 3.64 -1.71
C LEU A 38 -11.70 4.27 -2.76
N ILE A 39 -11.19 4.57 -3.96
CA ILE A 39 -12.00 5.12 -5.06
C ILE A 39 -13.04 4.08 -5.51
N VAL A 40 -12.62 2.84 -5.73
CA VAL A 40 -13.51 1.74 -6.11
C VAL A 40 -14.61 1.53 -5.06
N LEU A 41 -14.27 1.57 -3.78
CA LEU A 41 -15.25 1.49 -2.69
C LEU A 41 -16.23 2.69 -2.70
N ASN A 42 -15.77 3.91 -3.03
CA ASN A 42 -16.68 5.04 -3.15
C ASN A 42 -17.66 4.90 -4.34
N ILE A 43 -17.23 4.28 -5.44
CA ILE A 43 -18.11 3.95 -6.57
C ILE A 43 -19.15 2.90 -6.14
N ASP A 44 -18.72 1.87 -5.42
CA ASP A 44 -19.61 0.83 -4.87
C ASP A 44 -20.66 1.40 -3.91
N LYS A 45 -20.27 2.36 -3.06
CA LYS A 45 -21.20 3.07 -2.18
C LYS A 45 -22.32 3.75 -2.99
N LYS A 46 -21.99 4.38 -4.12
CA LYS A 46 -22.99 5.01 -5.00
C LYS A 46 -23.93 3.97 -5.63
N LYS A 47 -23.41 2.81 -6.05
CA LYS A 47 -24.23 1.71 -6.57
C LYS A 47 -25.20 1.15 -5.52
N TYR A 48 -24.74 1.01 -4.28
CA TYR A 48 -25.60 0.58 -3.17
C TYR A 48 -26.74 1.58 -2.88
N ILE A 49 -26.46 2.89 -2.95
CA ILE A 49 -27.48 3.92 -2.74
C ILE A 49 -28.50 3.94 -3.89
N ALA A 50 -28.07 3.63 -5.11
CA ALA A 50 -28.96 3.59 -6.27
C ALA A 50 -29.92 2.40 -6.26
N ASP A 51 -29.52 1.26 -5.69
CA ASP A 51 -30.33 0.04 -5.66
C ASP A 51 -30.04 -0.80 -4.38
N PRO A 52 -30.57 -0.38 -3.21
CA PRO A 52 -30.26 -1.02 -1.93
C PRO A 52 -30.92 -2.40 -1.77
N GLU A 53 -32.00 -2.68 -2.51
CA GLU A 53 -32.72 -3.97 -2.45
C GLU A 53 -31.99 -5.10 -3.14
N LYS A 54 -30.99 -4.80 -3.98
CA LYS A 54 -30.23 -5.81 -4.72
C LYS A 54 -29.03 -6.38 -3.94
N TYR A 55 -28.63 -5.73 -2.85
CA TYR A 55 -27.36 -5.99 -2.17
C TYR A 55 -27.49 -6.23 -0.66
N SER A 56 -27.10 -7.42 -0.20
CA SER A 56 -27.15 -7.81 1.22
C SER A 56 -25.83 -7.64 1.98
N ASN A 57 -24.70 -7.40 1.30
CA ASN A 57 -23.35 -7.49 1.87
C ASN A 57 -22.72 -6.13 2.22
N TYR A 58 -23.51 -5.18 2.72
CA TYR A 58 -23.03 -3.85 3.07
C TYR A 58 -22.10 -3.84 4.30
N SER A 59 -22.22 -4.82 5.20
CA SER A 59 -21.31 -4.98 6.34
C SER A 59 -19.87 -5.24 5.90
N THR A 60 -19.66 -6.15 4.94
CA THR A 60 -18.36 -6.48 4.36
C THR A 60 -17.75 -5.28 3.64
N PHE A 61 -18.57 -4.47 2.98
CA PHE A 61 -18.13 -3.21 2.37
C PHE A 61 -17.53 -2.24 3.40
N LYS A 62 -18.20 -2.06 4.55
CA LYS A 62 -17.67 -1.20 5.63
C LYS A 62 -16.34 -1.72 6.15
N THR A 63 -16.25 -3.03 6.36
CA THR A 63 -15.00 -3.68 6.80
C THR A 63 -13.87 -3.44 5.80
N ALA A 64 -14.12 -3.67 4.51
CA ALA A 64 -13.12 -3.43 3.46
C ALA A 64 -12.65 -1.97 3.46
N ARG A 65 -13.57 -1.01 3.60
CA ARG A 65 -13.24 0.42 3.70
C ARG A 65 -12.34 0.73 4.90
N ILE A 66 -12.65 0.16 6.07
CA ILE A 66 -11.82 0.34 7.27
C ILE A 66 -10.43 -0.24 7.04
N ILE A 67 -10.34 -1.46 6.49
CA ILE A 67 -9.05 -2.12 6.18
C ILE A 67 -8.21 -1.27 5.22
N SER A 68 -8.79 -0.76 4.13
CA SER A 68 -8.07 0.09 3.17
C SER A 68 -7.51 1.36 3.82
N ILE A 69 -8.26 1.97 4.74
CA ILE A 69 -7.79 3.15 5.48
C ILE A 69 -6.61 2.78 6.40
N ILE A 70 -6.72 1.68 7.14
CA ILE A 70 -5.65 1.21 8.04
C ILE A 70 -4.36 0.96 7.25
N VAL A 71 -4.45 0.25 6.12
CA VAL A 71 -3.28 -0.01 5.26
C VAL A 71 -2.68 1.29 4.73
N MET A 72 -3.50 2.26 4.33
CA MET A 72 -3.02 3.56 3.88
C MET A 72 -2.24 4.30 4.98
N VAL A 73 -2.79 4.33 6.21
CA VAL A 73 -2.15 4.99 7.35
C VAL A 73 -0.83 4.31 7.69
N ILE A 74 -0.78 2.98 7.73
CA ILE A 74 0.47 2.24 7.98
C ILE A 74 1.49 2.53 6.89
N GLY A 75 1.07 2.56 5.61
CA GLY A 75 1.95 2.91 4.49
C GLY A 75 2.54 4.31 4.60
N VAL A 76 1.75 5.31 5.01
CA VAL A 76 2.23 6.69 5.23
C VAL A 76 3.22 6.77 6.41
N ILE A 77 2.94 6.07 7.52
CA ILE A 77 3.85 6.01 8.67
C ILE A 77 5.18 5.35 8.25
N TYR A 78 5.11 4.26 7.49
CA TYR A 78 6.31 3.58 6.99
C TYR A 78 7.11 4.44 6.02
N MET A 79 6.44 5.20 5.15
CA MET A 79 7.08 6.17 4.26
C MET A 79 7.80 7.27 5.05
N ALA A 80 7.17 7.80 6.11
CA ALA A 80 7.80 8.78 7.00
C ALA A 80 9.01 8.20 7.73
N TYR A 81 8.91 6.95 8.20
CA TYR A 81 10.03 6.24 8.83
C TYR A 81 11.19 5.99 7.85
N ALA A 82 10.89 5.60 6.62
CA ALA A 82 11.89 5.41 5.57
C ALA A 82 12.62 6.73 5.25
N ILE A 83 11.89 7.84 5.13
CA ILE A 83 12.49 9.17 4.95
C ILE A 83 13.37 9.53 6.16
N TYR A 84 12.90 9.29 7.38
CA TYR A 84 13.68 9.56 8.59
C TYR A 84 15.00 8.78 8.60
N LYS A 85 14.98 7.50 8.20
CA LYS A 85 16.18 6.66 8.09
C LYS A 85 17.15 7.19 7.03
N ILE A 86 16.65 7.58 5.86
CA ILE A 86 17.47 8.17 4.79
C ILE A 86 18.13 9.47 5.26
N VAL A 87 17.38 10.35 5.95
CA VAL A 87 17.91 11.62 6.47
C VAL A 87 18.97 11.40 7.56
N GLN A 88 18.76 10.43 8.47
CA GLN A 88 19.74 10.07 9.52
C GLN A 88 21.03 9.47 8.94
N LEU A 89 20.93 8.72 7.85
CA LEU A 89 22.07 8.09 7.17
C LEU A 89 22.84 9.06 6.25
N GLY A 90 22.60 10.37 6.33
CA GLY A 90 23.30 11.36 5.50
C GLY A 90 22.78 11.47 4.06
N GLY A 91 21.56 10.99 3.79
CA GLY A 91 20.96 11.00 2.47
C GLY A 91 21.27 9.74 1.67
N ILE A 92 21.09 9.83 0.35
CA ILE A 92 21.41 8.72 -0.56
C ILE A 92 22.92 8.41 -0.50
N ASP A 93 23.75 9.42 -0.27
CA ASP A 93 25.21 9.31 -0.27
C ASP A 93 25.74 8.43 0.89
N GLY A 94 25.27 8.61 2.12
CA GLY A 94 25.72 7.77 3.23
C GLY A 94 25.13 6.35 3.20
N MET A 95 23.96 6.15 2.58
CA MET A 95 23.48 4.80 2.26
C MET A 95 24.35 4.09 1.21
N MET A 96 24.88 4.82 0.23
CA MET A 96 25.79 4.28 -0.77
C MET A 96 27.16 3.92 -0.15
N GLU A 97 27.63 4.72 0.80
CA GLU A 97 28.89 4.46 1.49
C GLU A 97 28.83 3.23 2.42
N GLU A 98 27.74 3.05 3.17
CA GLU A 98 27.53 1.83 3.97
C GLU A 98 27.37 0.58 3.09
N ALA A 99 26.62 0.69 1.98
CA ALA A 99 26.50 -0.39 1.01
C ALA A 99 27.88 -0.77 0.47
N CYS A 100 28.68 0.24 0.08
CA CYS A 100 30.02 0.02 -0.42
C CYS A 100 30.94 -0.69 0.59
N LYS A 101 30.87 -0.34 1.89
CA LYS A 101 31.63 -1.04 2.94
C LYS A 101 31.24 -2.51 3.06
N VAL A 102 29.95 -2.82 3.03
CA VAL A 102 29.45 -4.21 3.09
C VAL A 102 29.89 -5.02 1.86
N TYR A 103 29.80 -4.44 0.66
CA TYR A 103 30.23 -5.13 -0.57
C TYR A 103 31.76 -5.26 -0.66
N ALA A 104 32.51 -4.28 -0.16
CA ALA A 104 33.97 -4.37 -0.04
C ALA A 104 34.39 -5.47 0.94
N GLU A 105 33.71 -5.61 2.08
CA GLU A 105 33.91 -6.73 3.02
C GLU A 105 33.53 -8.08 2.40
N ALA A 106 32.55 -8.10 1.49
CA ALA A 106 32.18 -9.29 0.72
C ALA A 106 33.09 -9.55 -0.50
N GLY A 107 34.10 -8.70 -0.76
CA GLY A 107 35.06 -8.84 -1.86
C GLY A 107 34.48 -8.55 -3.26
N ILE A 108 33.39 -7.80 -3.36
CA ILE A 108 32.73 -7.43 -4.61
C ILE A 108 33.05 -5.96 -4.91
N GLU A 109 33.94 -5.71 -5.88
CA GLU A 109 34.30 -4.36 -6.32
C GLU A 109 33.14 -3.74 -7.11
N MET A 110 32.53 -2.68 -6.57
CA MET A 110 31.46 -1.95 -7.24
C MET A 110 31.99 -0.65 -7.88
N PRO A 111 31.72 -0.39 -9.18
CA PRO A 111 32.33 0.70 -9.94
C PRO A 111 31.83 2.12 -9.60
N PHE A 112 30.92 2.25 -8.64
CA PHE A 112 30.29 3.54 -8.26
C PHE A 112 30.80 4.07 -6.92
N CYS A 113 31.79 3.41 -6.32
CA CYS A 113 32.37 3.77 -5.05
C CYS A 113 33.86 4.09 -5.29
N GLU A 114 34.16 5.37 -5.48
CA GLU A 114 35.54 5.89 -5.57
C GLU A 114 36.18 6.05 -4.19
#